data_AF-A0A167PQJ3-F1
#
_entry.id   AF-A0A167PQJ3-F1
#
_cell.length_a   1.000
_cell.length_b   1.000
_cell.length_c   1.000
_cell.angle_alpha   90.00
_cell.angle_beta   90.00
_cell.angle_gamma   90.00
#
_symmetry.space_group_name_H-M   'P 1'
#
loop_
_entity.id
_entity.type
_entity.pdbx_description
1 polymer ?
#
loop_
_entity_poly.entity_id
_entity_poly.type
_entity_poly.pdbx_seq_one_letter_code
_entity_poly.pdbx_strand_id
1 'polypeptide(L)'
;MNGIRSVLRKKVPSSTAIKVLRKVFAMPAPAARLLLNDISRPRKSHKSWISKVPWNNDWSGCWIGENVHKLNPAEIQSRVEAADVVLFNVHGGGFRIGTCTMYMDTNLAWINVLKEKYGLTVMIMSIDYRLAPEYRYPSPVEDVVRAYECLTQTMGVPGEKIVAIGDSAGAALILETLFITHDPSMFEIVTDDPEDSNASEGGSGGPVLSELPRPAGTVLVSPLVTDETTSESWRVNVEFDYISQHTAKVIKRDYFEPQDQDPDTPPESNRVLGIAKLQTGFQAFLSPNVLMYIGDKEVLRDDALDLAEKAEQDGVNWQTVVEDCVHDWFCVREVVKDHSILERADSIFADFVYRSVIQPRETEHALEALSFRRASEGLEVVLEDDEDDDEDDEVFHEAMTGTELSFDKAMMKKLDALGINDPDAKRSTLTVYV
;
A
#
# COMPACT_ATOMS: atom_id res chain seq x y z
N MET A 1 -26.67 8.76 -28.11
CA MET A 1 -26.95 8.06 -26.84
C MET A 1 -26.41 8.92 -25.71
N ASN A 2 -27.28 9.46 -24.86
CA ASN A 2 -26.84 10.09 -23.62
C ASN A 2 -26.26 8.97 -22.74
N GLY A 3 -24.93 8.96 -22.53
CA GLY A 3 -24.25 7.87 -21.81
C GLY A 3 -24.83 7.64 -20.41
N ILE A 4 -24.62 6.44 -19.85
CA ILE A 4 -25.07 6.05 -18.49
C ILE A 4 -24.55 7.06 -17.47
N ARG A 5 -23.35 7.59 -17.73
CA ARG A 5 -22.75 8.70 -16.98
C ARG A 5 -23.61 9.96 -16.85
N SER A 6 -24.45 10.28 -17.84
CA SER A 6 -25.36 11.44 -17.79
C SER A 6 -26.55 11.22 -16.85
N VAL A 7 -26.91 9.95 -16.59
CA VAL A 7 -27.94 9.54 -15.64
C VAL A 7 -27.37 9.49 -14.22
N LEU A 8 -26.10 9.09 -14.07
CA LEU A 8 -25.37 9.07 -12.80
C LEU A 8 -24.92 10.47 -12.31
N ARG A 9 -25.09 11.52 -13.12
CA ARG A 9 -24.68 12.91 -12.82
C ARG A 9 -25.43 13.57 -11.65
N LYS A 10 -26.54 13.00 -11.17
CA LYS A 10 -27.27 13.43 -9.97
C LYS A 10 -26.97 12.45 -8.86
N LYS A 11 -26.64 12.92 -7.64
CA LYS A 11 -26.45 12.16 -6.39
C LYS A 11 -27.17 10.80 -6.44
N VAL A 12 -26.50 9.79 -6.99
CA VAL A 12 -27.09 8.48 -7.20
C VAL A 12 -27.22 7.92 -5.80
N PRO A 13 -28.41 7.49 -5.35
CA PRO A 13 -28.53 6.83 -4.07
C PRO A 13 -27.55 5.67 -4.03
N SER A 14 -26.81 5.49 -2.94
CA SER A 14 -25.78 4.44 -2.85
C SER A 14 -26.35 3.04 -3.16
N SER A 15 -27.60 2.77 -2.77
CA SER A 15 -28.32 1.54 -3.13
C SER A 15 -28.42 1.31 -4.64
N THR A 16 -28.49 2.37 -5.43
CA THR A 16 -28.50 2.30 -6.89
C THR A 16 -27.10 2.06 -7.44
N ALA A 17 -26.07 2.70 -6.88
CA ALA A 17 -24.68 2.43 -7.23
C ALA A 17 -24.32 0.95 -7.01
N ILE A 18 -24.66 0.42 -5.83
CA ILE A 18 -24.48 -1.00 -5.46
C ILE A 18 -25.14 -1.94 -6.49
N LYS A 19 -26.39 -1.66 -6.89
CA LYS A 19 -27.11 -2.46 -7.90
C LYS A 19 -26.45 -2.40 -9.29
N VAL A 20 -25.90 -1.25 -9.67
CA VAL A 20 -25.17 -1.09 -10.93
C VAL A 20 -23.86 -1.88 -10.89
N LEU A 21 -23.07 -1.73 -9.83
CA LEU A 21 -21.81 -2.46 -9.64
C LEU A 21 -22.03 -3.97 -9.64
N ARG A 22 -23.03 -4.48 -8.91
CA ARG A 22 -23.36 -5.91 -8.88
C ARG A 22 -23.60 -6.47 -10.28
N LYS A 23 -24.27 -5.70 -11.15
CA LYS A 23 -24.48 -6.09 -12.55
C LYS A 23 -23.20 -6.04 -13.36
N VAL A 24 -22.39 -5.00 -13.23
CA VAL A 24 -21.13 -4.84 -13.98
C VAL A 24 -20.17 -6.00 -13.67
N PHE A 25 -19.99 -6.34 -12.39
CA PHE A 25 -19.09 -7.41 -11.98
C PHE A 25 -19.54 -8.81 -12.46
N ALA A 26 -20.84 -9.03 -12.64
CA ALA A 26 -21.39 -10.28 -13.16
C ALA A 26 -21.30 -10.41 -14.70
N MET A 27 -20.92 -9.36 -15.43
CA MET A 27 -20.85 -9.39 -16.90
C MET A 27 -19.57 -10.05 -17.42
N PRO A 28 -19.58 -10.52 -18.69
CA PRO A 28 -18.35 -10.84 -19.42
C PRO A 28 -17.38 -9.66 -19.44
N ALA A 29 -16.07 -9.92 -19.32
CA ALA A 29 -15.04 -8.90 -19.13
C ALA A 29 -15.11 -7.75 -20.16
N PRO A 30 -15.25 -8.00 -21.48
CA PRO A 30 -15.33 -6.90 -22.46
C PRO A 30 -16.50 -5.94 -22.23
N ALA A 31 -17.68 -6.47 -21.87
CA ALA A 31 -18.87 -5.66 -21.59
C ALA A 31 -18.73 -4.92 -20.25
N ALA A 32 -18.21 -5.60 -19.23
CA ALA A 32 -17.95 -5.02 -17.92
C ALA A 32 -16.96 -3.84 -18.01
N ARG A 33 -15.85 -4.01 -18.74
CA ARG A 33 -14.84 -2.96 -18.97
C ARG A 33 -15.44 -1.74 -19.68
N LEU A 34 -16.27 -1.95 -20.70
CA LEU A 34 -16.91 -0.85 -21.42
C LEU A 34 -17.82 -0.01 -20.52
N LEU A 35 -18.66 -0.68 -19.71
CA LEU A 35 -19.54 0.00 -18.76
C LEU A 35 -18.78 0.68 -17.63
N LEU A 36 -17.80 -0.02 -17.03
CA LEU A 36 -16.99 0.51 -15.95
C LEU A 36 -16.21 1.74 -16.41
N ASN A 37 -15.64 1.72 -17.61
CA ASN A 37 -14.94 2.86 -18.19
C ASN A 37 -15.90 4.05 -18.43
N ASP A 38 -17.14 3.84 -18.87
CA ASP A 38 -18.10 4.95 -19.04
C ASP A 38 -18.40 5.65 -17.70
N ILE A 39 -18.58 4.88 -16.62
CA ILE A 39 -18.94 5.43 -15.31
C ILE A 39 -17.74 6.03 -14.57
N SER A 40 -16.54 5.47 -14.73
CA SER A 40 -15.33 5.86 -13.98
C SER A 40 -14.37 6.79 -14.73
N ARG A 41 -14.51 6.96 -16.05
CA ARG A 41 -13.59 7.77 -16.88
C ARG A 41 -13.32 9.16 -16.26
N PRO A 42 -12.11 9.71 -16.29
CA PRO A 42 -11.81 11.05 -15.77
C PRO A 42 -12.76 12.17 -16.21
N ARG A 43 -13.12 13.07 -15.27
CA ARG A 43 -13.86 14.31 -15.55
C ARG A 43 -12.94 15.37 -16.16
N LYS A 44 -13.49 16.45 -16.72
CA LYS A 44 -12.70 17.59 -17.20
C LYS A 44 -11.81 18.17 -16.09
N SER A 45 -12.32 18.23 -14.85
CA SER A 45 -11.58 18.68 -13.67
C SER A 45 -10.40 17.78 -13.29
N HIS A 46 -10.41 16.51 -13.69
CA HIS A 46 -9.33 15.57 -13.38
C HIS A 46 -8.20 15.62 -14.39
N LYS A 47 -8.44 16.15 -15.60
CA LYS A 47 -7.45 16.11 -16.68
C LYS A 47 -6.13 16.78 -16.30
N SER A 48 -6.18 17.86 -15.52
CA SER A 48 -4.96 18.55 -15.08
C SER A 48 -4.11 17.73 -14.11
N TRP A 49 -4.69 16.69 -13.51
CA TRP A 49 -4.06 15.87 -12.50
C TRP A 49 -3.42 14.61 -13.04
N ILE A 50 -3.56 14.31 -14.33
CA ILE A 50 -3.17 13.01 -14.90
C ILE A 50 -2.10 13.20 -15.97
N SER A 51 -1.00 12.46 -15.87
CA SER A 51 -0.04 12.25 -16.96
C SER A 51 -0.01 10.76 -17.28
N LYS A 52 -0.50 10.39 -18.47
CA LYS A 52 -0.62 8.98 -18.89
C LYS A 52 0.76 8.44 -19.28
N VAL A 53 1.01 7.19 -18.88
CA VAL A 53 2.21 6.44 -19.26
C VAL A 53 1.73 5.25 -20.10
N PRO A 54 1.87 5.31 -21.45
CA PRO A 54 1.64 4.13 -22.27
C PRO A 54 2.69 3.07 -21.94
N TRP A 55 2.44 1.82 -22.32
CA TRP A 55 3.42 0.75 -22.17
C TRP A 55 4.80 1.18 -22.69
N ASN A 56 5.78 1.18 -21.79
CA ASN A 56 7.15 1.64 -22.06
C ASN A 56 8.19 0.54 -21.85
N ASN A 57 7.78 -0.73 -21.86
CA ASN A 57 8.54 -1.94 -21.49
C ASN A 57 8.77 -2.15 -19.98
N ASP A 58 8.50 -1.15 -19.14
CA ASP A 58 8.60 -1.29 -17.70
C ASP A 58 7.19 -1.41 -17.08
N TRP A 59 6.32 -0.46 -17.38
CA TRP A 59 4.97 -0.40 -16.85
C TRP A 59 4.02 0.38 -17.76
N SER A 60 2.73 0.39 -17.40
CA SER A 60 1.75 1.29 -17.98
C SER A 60 0.79 1.80 -16.92
N GLY A 61 0.18 2.96 -17.14
CA GLY A 61 -0.73 3.56 -16.17
C GLY A 61 -0.76 5.09 -16.24
N CYS A 62 -0.68 5.74 -15.09
CA CYS A 62 -0.51 7.18 -15.03
C CYS A 62 0.15 7.67 -13.74
N TRP A 63 0.76 8.84 -13.85
CA TRP A 63 1.07 9.69 -12.72
C TRP A 63 -0.13 10.55 -12.37
N ILE A 64 -0.45 10.65 -11.08
CA ILE A 64 -1.46 11.55 -10.55
C ILE A 64 -0.81 12.54 -9.59
N GLY A 65 -1.02 13.83 -9.84
CA GLY A 65 -0.46 14.92 -9.06
C GLY A 65 -0.91 16.28 -9.57
N GLU A 66 -0.87 17.30 -8.72
CA GLU A 66 -1.36 18.64 -9.05
C GLU A 66 -0.64 19.20 -10.30
N ASN A 67 -1.37 19.47 -11.39
CA ASN A 67 -0.84 19.98 -12.66
C ASN A 67 0.19 19.08 -13.39
N VAL A 68 0.28 17.78 -13.07
CA VAL A 68 1.28 16.88 -13.66
C VAL A 68 1.18 16.74 -15.19
N HIS A 69 0.00 16.95 -15.79
CA HIS A 69 -0.22 16.88 -17.25
C HIS A 69 0.64 17.86 -18.09
N LYS A 70 1.23 18.88 -17.46
CA LYS A 70 2.12 19.85 -18.12
C LYS A 70 3.59 19.44 -18.08
N LEU A 71 3.92 18.45 -17.26
CA LEU A 71 5.29 18.05 -17.00
C LEU A 71 5.72 17.01 -18.03
N ASN A 72 6.94 17.14 -18.53
CA ASN A 72 7.61 16.11 -19.30
C ASN A 72 8.17 15.00 -18.37
N PRO A 73 8.66 13.86 -18.90
CA PRO A 73 9.14 12.75 -18.08
C PRO A 73 10.26 13.12 -17.08
N ALA A 74 11.20 13.99 -17.47
CA ALA A 74 12.28 14.41 -16.57
C ALA A 74 11.76 15.32 -15.44
N GLU A 75 10.81 16.21 -15.74
CA GLU A 75 10.16 17.05 -14.72
C GLU A 75 9.31 16.22 -13.75
N ILE A 76 8.68 15.14 -14.24
CA ILE A 76 7.96 14.18 -13.38
C ILE A 76 8.96 13.46 -12.48
N GLN A 77 10.07 12.95 -13.02
CA GLN A 77 11.12 12.29 -12.25
C GLN A 77 11.61 13.18 -11.09
N SER A 78 12.02 14.41 -11.40
CA SER A 78 12.47 15.37 -10.37
C SER A 78 11.39 15.70 -9.33
N ARG A 79 10.11 15.71 -9.73
CA ARG A 79 9.01 15.92 -8.79
C ARG A 79 8.74 14.71 -7.91
N VAL A 80 8.91 13.50 -8.43
CA VAL A 80 8.81 12.25 -7.66
C VAL A 80 9.94 12.17 -6.64
N GLU A 81 11.17 12.50 -7.03
CA GLU A 81 12.33 12.58 -6.12
C GLU A 81 12.11 13.58 -4.98
N ALA A 82 11.57 14.76 -5.33
CA ALA A 82 11.30 15.84 -4.38
C ALA A 82 10.05 15.60 -3.52
N ALA A 83 9.18 14.65 -3.86
CA ALA A 83 7.98 14.39 -3.09
C ALA A 83 8.32 13.83 -1.70
N ASP A 84 7.51 14.20 -0.70
CA ASP A 84 7.61 13.64 0.65
C ASP A 84 7.14 12.19 0.67
N VAL A 85 6.10 11.90 -0.13
CA VAL A 85 5.43 10.60 -0.23
C VAL A 85 5.13 10.25 -1.70
N VAL A 86 5.38 8.99 -2.07
CA VAL A 86 4.89 8.39 -3.31
C VAL A 86 3.88 7.30 -2.98
N LEU A 87 2.66 7.42 -3.48
CA LEU A 87 1.64 6.37 -3.35
C LEU A 87 1.72 5.44 -4.56
N PHE A 88 2.04 4.16 -4.33
CA PHE A 88 2.06 3.12 -5.36
C PHE A 88 0.70 2.43 -5.39
N ASN A 89 -0.15 2.81 -6.35
CA ASN A 89 -1.57 2.49 -6.36
C ASN A 89 -1.94 1.42 -7.39
N VAL A 90 -2.46 0.28 -6.92
CA VAL A 90 -2.87 -0.87 -7.73
C VAL A 90 -4.38 -1.07 -7.60
N HIS A 91 -5.10 -0.87 -8.69
CA HIS A 91 -6.57 -0.90 -8.64
C HIS A 91 -7.14 -2.32 -8.50
N GLY A 92 -8.34 -2.43 -7.93
CA GLY A 92 -9.14 -3.66 -7.89
C GLY A 92 -9.93 -3.90 -9.16
N GLY A 93 -11.04 -4.64 -9.04
CA GLY A 93 -11.84 -5.08 -10.19
C GLY A 93 -11.68 -6.57 -10.53
N GLY A 94 -11.35 -7.40 -9.52
CA GLY A 94 -11.30 -8.85 -9.67
C GLY A 94 -10.36 -9.32 -10.78
N PHE A 95 -9.24 -8.60 -11.00
CA PHE A 95 -8.24 -8.83 -12.06
C PHE A 95 -8.77 -8.71 -13.51
N ARG A 96 -10.06 -8.37 -13.69
CA ARG A 96 -10.76 -8.45 -14.98
C ARG A 96 -11.16 -7.10 -15.53
N ILE A 97 -11.35 -6.13 -14.64
CA ILE A 97 -11.81 -4.78 -14.95
C ILE A 97 -11.01 -3.77 -14.12
N GLY A 98 -11.13 -2.49 -14.45
CA GLY A 98 -10.47 -1.40 -13.76
C GLY A 98 -9.49 -0.65 -14.66
N THR A 99 -9.06 0.52 -14.19
CA THR A 99 -8.00 1.33 -14.82
C THR A 99 -7.32 2.15 -13.72
N CYS A 100 -6.09 2.62 -13.97
CA CYS A 100 -5.35 3.55 -13.11
C CYS A 100 -6.06 4.89 -12.85
N THR A 101 -7.14 5.18 -13.59
CA THR A 101 -7.93 6.41 -13.43
C THR A 101 -9.34 6.16 -12.89
N MET A 102 -9.63 4.96 -12.42
CA MET A 102 -10.96 4.59 -11.95
C MET A 102 -11.39 5.35 -10.69
N TYR A 103 -10.44 5.64 -9.78
CA TYR A 103 -10.70 6.24 -8.46
C TYR A 103 -10.21 7.69 -8.33
N MET A 104 -10.33 8.51 -9.39
CA MET A 104 -9.79 9.87 -9.37
C MET A 104 -10.31 10.74 -8.22
N ASP A 105 -11.57 10.62 -7.81
CA ASP A 105 -12.12 11.42 -6.70
C ASP A 105 -11.44 11.08 -5.37
N THR A 106 -11.20 9.78 -5.14
CA THR A 106 -10.48 9.26 -3.98
C THR A 106 -8.99 9.63 -4.04
N ASN A 107 -8.33 9.45 -5.18
CA ASN A 107 -6.92 9.81 -5.36
C ASN A 107 -6.66 11.30 -5.08
N LEU A 108 -7.56 12.20 -5.51
CA LEU A 108 -7.46 13.63 -5.22
C LEU A 108 -7.73 13.92 -3.74
N ALA A 109 -8.69 13.22 -3.11
CA ALA A 109 -8.96 13.37 -1.69
C ALA A 109 -7.74 12.99 -0.84
N TRP A 110 -7.04 11.90 -1.17
CA TRP A 110 -5.78 11.50 -0.52
C TRP A 110 -4.69 12.55 -0.62
N ILE A 111 -4.43 13.09 -1.83
CA ILE A 111 -3.43 14.16 -2.01
C ILE A 111 -3.82 15.40 -1.19
N ASN A 112 -5.09 15.80 -1.23
CA ASN A 112 -5.56 17.00 -0.56
C ASN A 112 -5.49 16.86 0.96
N VAL A 113 -5.94 15.74 1.55
CA VAL A 113 -5.93 15.57 3.01
C VAL A 113 -4.49 15.52 3.56
N LEU A 114 -3.55 14.90 2.83
CA LEU A 114 -2.12 14.89 3.20
C LEU A 114 -1.52 16.30 3.14
N LYS A 115 -1.85 17.07 2.10
CA LYS A 115 -1.41 18.46 1.94
C LYS A 115 -2.03 19.38 3.00
N GLU A 116 -3.33 19.26 3.27
CA GLU A 116 -4.07 20.12 4.18
C GLU A 116 -3.72 19.85 5.64
N LYS A 117 -3.56 18.59 6.04
CA LYS A 117 -3.30 18.20 7.43
C LYS A 117 -1.82 18.30 7.80
N TYR A 118 -0.93 17.95 6.88
CA TYR A 118 0.50 17.79 7.16
C TYR A 118 1.43 18.59 6.25
N GLY A 119 0.90 19.32 5.25
CA GLY A 119 1.73 20.09 4.32
C GLY A 119 2.52 19.23 3.33
N LEU A 120 2.19 17.94 3.20
CA LEU A 120 2.99 16.99 2.42
C LEU A 120 2.77 17.16 0.92
N THR A 121 3.87 17.01 0.18
CA THR A 121 3.86 16.86 -1.27
C THR A 121 3.76 15.39 -1.65
N VAL A 122 2.80 15.08 -2.53
CA VAL A 122 2.43 13.70 -2.86
C VAL A 122 2.39 13.50 -4.37
N MET A 123 2.96 12.38 -4.81
CA MET A 123 2.81 11.85 -6.17
C MET A 123 2.17 10.47 -6.08
N ILE A 124 1.26 10.14 -7.00
CA ILE A 124 0.69 8.79 -7.08
C ILE A 124 1.12 8.15 -8.40
N MET A 125 1.74 6.99 -8.31
CA MET A 125 1.97 6.10 -9.44
C MET A 125 0.81 5.10 -9.48
N SER A 126 -0.12 5.23 -10.42
CA SER A 126 -1.25 4.32 -10.53
C SER A 126 -1.13 3.42 -11.76
N ILE A 127 -1.21 2.11 -11.53
CA ILE A 127 -0.82 1.09 -12.51
C ILE A 127 -2.02 0.63 -13.35
N ASP A 128 -1.83 0.48 -14.65
CA ASP A 128 -2.68 -0.29 -15.55
C ASP A 128 -1.98 -1.65 -15.78
N TYR A 129 -2.33 -2.67 -14.99
CA TYR A 129 -1.85 -4.04 -15.18
C TYR A 129 -2.73 -4.78 -16.20
N ARG A 130 -2.17 -5.79 -16.87
CA ARG A 130 -2.90 -6.61 -17.85
C ARG A 130 -4.06 -7.34 -17.18
N LEU A 131 -5.20 -7.47 -17.85
CA LEU A 131 -6.44 -7.99 -17.24
C LEU A 131 -6.84 -9.37 -17.79
N ALA A 132 -7.42 -10.19 -16.92
CA ALA A 132 -8.00 -11.47 -17.28
C ALA A 132 -9.35 -11.30 -18.02
N PRO A 133 -9.75 -12.22 -18.92
CA PRO A 133 -9.13 -13.52 -19.17
C PRO A 133 -7.96 -13.52 -20.17
N GLU A 134 -7.67 -12.39 -20.83
CA GLU A 134 -6.61 -12.29 -21.84
C GLU A 134 -5.22 -12.52 -21.22
N TYR A 135 -5.04 -12.05 -19.98
CA TYR A 135 -3.82 -12.22 -19.20
C TYR A 135 -4.18 -12.73 -17.81
N ARG A 136 -3.95 -14.03 -17.59
CA ARG A 136 -4.26 -14.73 -16.34
C ARG A 136 -3.08 -14.64 -15.36
N TYR A 137 -3.23 -15.22 -14.18
CA TYR A 137 -2.09 -15.41 -13.29
C TYR A 137 -0.94 -16.15 -14.03
N PRO A 138 0.34 -15.73 -13.90
CA PRO A 138 0.85 -14.67 -13.05
C PRO A 138 1.01 -13.29 -13.73
N SER A 139 0.51 -13.08 -14.96
CA SER A 139 0.78 -11.86 -15.75
C SER A 139 0.49 -10.53 -15.02
N PRO A 140 -0.63 -10.35 -14.30
CA PRO A 140 -0.86 -9.11 -13.54
C PRO A 140 0.16 -8.89 -12.41
N VAL A 141 0.63 -9.97 -11.78
CA VAL A 141 1.64 -9.90 -10.71
C VAL A 141 2.95 -9.42 -11.29
N GLU A 142 3.38 -9.98 -12.42
CA GLU A 142 4.59 -9.53 -13.13
C GLU A 142 4.53 -8.04 -13.47
N ASP A 143 3.37 -7.54 -13.90
CA ASP A 143 3.21 -6.13 -14.27
C ASP A 143 3.35 -5.21 -13.06
N VAL A 144 2.82 -5.62 -11.91
CA VAL A 144 2.95 -4.86 -10.65
C VAL A 144 4.38 -4.93 -10.13
N VAL A 145 5.04 -6.09 -10.21
CA VAL A 145 6.47 -6.25 -9.85
C VAL A 145 7.34 -5.35 -10.73
N ARG A 146 7.20 -5.37 -12.06
CA ARG A 146 7.97 -4.49 -12.97
C ARG A 146 7.73 -3.01 -12.68
N ALA A 147 6.48 -2.63 -12.37
CA ALA A 147 6.17 -1.26 -12.00
C ALA A 147 6.82 -0.84 -10.67
N TYR A 148 6.85 -1.74 -9.68
CA TYR A 148 7.48 -1.47 -8.39
C TYR A 148 9.02 -1.44 -8.48
N GLU A 149 9.60 -2.32 -9.29
CA GLU A 149 11.03 -2.32 -9.64
C GLU A 149 11.41 -1.02 -10.36
N CYS A 150 10.61 -0.58 -11.34
CA CYS A 150 10.81 0.70 -12.02
C CYS A 150 10.81 1.87 -11.03
N LEU A 151 9.85 1.89 -10.08
CA LEU A 151 9.76 2.95 -9.08
C LEU A 151 10.98 2.97 -8.13
N THR A 152 11.42 1.81 -7.67
CA THR A 152 12.45 1.70 -6.63
C THR A 152 13.86 1.71 -7.20
N GLN A 153 14.13 0.94 -8.25
CA GLN A 153 15.46 0.77 -8.83
C GLN A 153 15.73 1.77 -9.97
N THR A 154 14.83 1.88 -10.95
CA THR A 154 15.06 2.74 -12.12
C THR A 154 14.89 4.22 -11.78
N MET A 155 13.84 4.57 -11.03
CA MET A 155 13.57 5.94 -10.59
C MET A 155 14.25 6.29 -9.26
N GLY A 156 14.82 5.30 -8.56
CA GLY A 156 15.57 5.52 -7.31
C GLY A 156 14.72 6.00 -6.13
N VAL A 157 13.41 5.74 -6.12
CA VAL A 157 12.55 6.13 -4.99
C VAL A 157 12.80 5.18 -3.81
N PRO A 158 13.28 5.67 -2.66
CA PRO A 158 13.52 4.82 -1.50
C PRO A 158 12.20 4.25 -0.97
N GLY A 159 12.21 2.97 -0.55
CA GLY A 159 11.03 2.29 0.02
C GLY A 159 10.41 3.06 1.19
N GLU A 160 11.24 3.75 1.98
CA GLU A 160 10.81 4.62 3.07
C GLU A 160 9.85 5.75 2.62
N LYS A 161 9.89 6.19 1.35
CA LYS A 161 8.99 7.19 0.75
C LYS A 161 7.72 6.61 0.17
N ILE A 162 7.60 5.29 0.11
CA ILE A 162 6.54 4.62 -0.62
C ILE A 162 5.47 4.14 0.35
N VAL A 163 4.22 4.42 0.00
CA VAL A 163 3.06 3.72 0.57
C VAL A 163 2.39 2.93 -0.55
N ALA A 164 2.39 1.60 -0.44
CA ALA A 164 1.69 0.74 -1.38
C ALA A 164 0.19 0.74 -1.04
N ILE A 165 -0.69 0.93 -2.02
CA ILE A 165 -2.14 1.00 -1.83
C ILE A 165 -2.85 0.15 -2.87
N GLY A 166 -3.72 -0.76 -2.42
CA GLY A 166 -4.53 -1.55 -3.34
C GLY A 166 -5.88 -1.88 -2.77
N ASP A 167 -6.88 -1.96 -3.66
CA ASP A 167 -8.23 -2.35 -3.34
C ASP A 167 -8.57 -3.73 -3.90
N SER A 168 -9.31 -4.57 -3.17
CA SER A 168 -9.83 -5.84 -3.65
C SER A 168 -8.73 -6.71 -4.26
N ALA A 169 -8.85 -7.07 -5.53
CA ALA A 169 -7.82 -7.76 -6.31
C ALA A 169 -6.48 -7.01 -6.41
N GLY A 170 -6.46 -5.68 -6.40
CA GLY A 170 -5.24 -4.88 -6.38
C GLY A 170 -4.48 -5.00 -5.05
N ALA A 171 -5.22 -5.14 -3.94
CA ALA A 171 -4.62 -5.45 -2.64
C ALA A 171 -3.95 -6.83 -2.66
N ALA A 172 -4.58 -7.80 -3.31
CA ALA A 172 -3.98 -9.13 -3.53
C ALA A 172 -2.66 -9.04 -4.30
N LEU A 173 -2.62 -8.26 -5.39
CA LEU A 173 -1.41 -8.07 -6.19
C LEU A 173 -0.29 -7.38 -5.40
N ILE A 174 -0.61 -6.43 -4.51
CA ILE A 174 0.39 -5.82 -3.63
C ILE A 174 0.95 -6.84 -2.64
N LEU A 175 0.08 -7.60 -1.97
CA LEU A 175 0.50 -8.64 -1.03
C LEU A 175 1.40 -9.66 -1.72
N GLU A 176 1.01 -10.14 -2.91
CA GLU A 176 1.83 -11.06 -3.71
C GLU A 176 3.15 -10.43 -4.16
N THR A 177 3.14 -9.17 -4.61
CA THR A 177 4.35 -8.44 -4.99
C THR A 177 5.34 -8.37 -3.82
N LEU A 178 4.88 -7.95 -2.63
CA LEU A 178 5.72 -7.87 -1.43
C LEU A 178 6.30 -9.22 -1.03
N PHE A 179 5.48 -10.28 -1.10
CA PHE A 179 5.92 -11.63 -0.78
C PHE A 179 7.00 -12.13 -1.75
N ILE A 180 6.75 -12.02 -3.05
CA ILE A 180 7.65 -12.51 -4.11
C ILE A 180 8.96 -11.74 -4.15
N THR A 181 8.91 -10.42 -3.97
CA THR A 181 10.10 -9.58 -4.00
C THR A 181 10.86 -9.60 -2.69
N HIS A 182 10.33 -10.22 -1.64
CA HIS A 182 11.09 -10.52 -0.43
C HIS A 182 11.79 -11.87 -0.52
N ASP A 183 11.09 -12.91 -0.98
CA ASP A 183 11.66 -14.24 -1.19
C ASP A 183 11.43 -14.75 -2.62
N PRO A 184 12.31 -14.35 -3.57
CA PRO A 184 12.25 -14.81 -4.96
C PRO A 184 12.30 -16.34 -5.10
N SER A 185 12.95 -17.04 -4.16
CA SER A 185 13.15 -18.49 -4.24
C SER A 185 11.85 -19.29 -4.06
N MET A 186 10.84 -18.65 -3.46
CA MET A 186 9.52 -19.22 -3.22
C MET A 186 8.59 -19.09 -4.44
N PHE A 187 9.05 -18.50 -5.54
CA PHE A 187 8.35 -18.46 -6.82
C PHE A 187 9.19 -19.13 -7.91
N GLU A 188 8.80 -20.35 -8.30
CA GLU A 188 9.15 -20.84 -9.64
C GLU A 188 8.19 -20.17 -10.61
N ILE A 189 8.47 -18.92 -10.99
CA ILE A 189 7.93 -18.44 -12.27
C ILE A 189 8.70 -19.23 -13.31
N VAL A 190 8.10 -20.30 -13.80
CA VAL A 190 8.55 -20.95 -15.04
C VAL A 190 8.34 -19.92 -16.14
N THR A 191 9.33 -19.05 -16.35
CA THR A 191 9.49 -18.40 -17.64
C THR A 191 9.89 -19.51 -18.59
N ASP A 192 9.07 -19.79 -19.59
CA ASP A 192 9.42 -20.77 -20.62
C ASP A 192 10.83 -20.45 -21.17
N ASP A 193 11.72 -21.43 -21.00
CA ASP A 193 13.06 -21.65 -21.54
C ASP A 193 14.34 -20.99 -20.93
N PRO A 194 15.20 -21.78 -20.27
CA PRO A 194 16.62 -21.49 -20.06
C PRO A 194 17.54 -21.92 -21.24
N GLU A 195 17.00 -22.38 -22.37
CA GLU A 195 17.84 -22.88 -23.48
C GLU A 195 18.31 -21.82 -24.50
N ASP A 196 17.82 -20.58 -24.46
CA ASP A 196 18.21 -19.56 -25.45
C ASP A 196 19.40 -18.71 -25.00
N SER A 197 20.55 -19.37 -24.82
CA SER A 197 21.85 -18.73 -24.55
C SER A 197 22.49 -18.06 -25.78
N ASN A 198 21.77 -17.87 -26.89
CA ASN A 198 22.31 -17.28 -28.12
C ASN A 198 21.30 -16.51 -29.01
N ALA A 199 20.27 -15.87 -28.44
CA ALA A 199 19.38 -14.99 -29.21
C ALA A 199 19.67 -13.50 -28.95
N SER A 200 20.34 -12.89 -29.92
CA SER A 200 20.53 -11.46 -30.14
C SER A 200 19.21 -10.65 -30.19
N GLU A 201 19.25 -9.42 -29.64
CA GLU A 201 18.41 -8.26 -29.98
C GLU A 201 16.90 -8.51 -30.16
N GLY A 202 16.15 -8.56 -29.04
CA GLY A 202 14.68 -8.51 -29.06
C GLY A 202 14.03 -9.20 -27.85
N GLY A 203 14.38 -8.79 -26.63
CA GLY A 203 14.00 -9.52 -25.41
C GLY A 203 12.52 -9.39 -25.03
N SER A 204 11.81 -10.51 -25.02
CA SER A 204 10.59 -10.71 -24.22
C SER A 204 10.99 -11.14 -22.80
N GLY A 205 11.32 -10.17 -21.93
CA GLY A 205 11.80 -10.42 -20.57
C GLY A 205 10.71 -10.27 -19.50
N GLY A 206 10.50 -11.31 -18.69
CA GLY A 206 9.81 -11.17 -17.39
C GLY A 206 10.62 -10.29 -16.41
N PRO A 207 10.03 -9.82 -15.29
CA PRO A 207 10.81 -9.13 -14.25
C PRO A 207 11.92 -10.04 -13.72
N VAL A 208 13.09 -9.46 -13.42
CA VAL A 208 14.14 -10.18 -12.69
C VAL A 208 13.75 -10.18 -11.22
N LEU A 209 13.34 -11.33 -10.69
CA LEU A 209 12.97 -11.44 -9.29
C LEU A 209 14.22 -11.17 -8.42
N SER A 210 14.24 -10.02 -7.76
CA SER A 210 15.28 -9.56 -6.86
C SER A 210 14.66 -9.03 -5.58
N GLU A 211 15.46 -8.97 -4.51
CA GLU A 211 15.01 -8.33 -3.27
C GLU A 211 14.73 -6.85 -3.53
N LEU A 212 13.47 -6.41 -3.39
CA LEU A 212 13.10 -5.01 -3.61
C LEU A 212 12.92 -4.27 -2.26
N PRO A 213 13.22 -2.95 -2.21
CA PRO A 213 13.01 -2.17 -1.00
C PRO A 213 11.56 -2.24 -0.54
N ARG A 214 11.36 -2.54 0.74
CA ARG A 214 10.03 -2.61 1.34
C ARG A 214 9.41 -1.21 1.47
N PRO A 215 8.12 -1.03 1.15
CA PRO A 215 7.47 0.27 1.35
C PRO A 215 7.28 0.56 2.84
N ALA A 216 7.36 1.83 3.23
CA ALA A 216 7.17 2.31 4.61
C ALA A 216 5.79 1.94 5.19
N GLY A 217 4.77 1.89 4.35
CA GLY A 217 3.42 1.49 4.73
C GLY A 217 2.69 0.78 3.61
N THR A 218 1.73 -0.06 3.98
CA THR A 218 0.80 -0.69 3.04
C THR A 218 -0.65 -0.39 3.44
N VAL A 219 -1.48 0.05 2.50
CA VAL A 219 -2.91 0.26 2.67
C VAL A 219 -3.68 -0.76 1.85
N LEU A 220 -4.48 -1.57 2.54
CA LEU A 220 -5.33 -2.59 1.94
C LEU A 220 -6.78 -2.14 2.05
N VAL A 221 -7.47 -2.01 0.93
CA VAL A 221 -8.90 -1.71 0.92
C VAL A 221 -9.63 -2.97 0.51
N SER A 222 -10.47 -3.52 1.38
CA SER A 222 -11.32 -4.66 1.09
C SER A 222 -10.56 -5.85 0.43
N PRO A 223 -9.42 -6.30 0.99
CA PRO A 223 -8.50 -7.14 0.24
C PRO A 223 -9.08 -8.52 -0.11
N LEU A 224 -8.86 -8.96 -1.36
CA LEU A 224 -9.13 -10.33 -1.77
C LEU A 224 -7.94 -11.22 -1.39
N VAL A 225 -8.07 -11.97 -0.30
CA VAL A 225 -6.95 -12.74 0.27
C VAL A 225 -7.04 -14.26 0.05
N THR A 226 -8.20 -14.75 -0.40
CA THR A 226 -8.46 -16.15 -0.74
C THR A 226 -9.47 -16.24 -1.88
N ASP A 227 -9.45 -17.33 -2.65
CA ASP A 227 -10.46 -17.63 -3.67
C ASP A 227 -11.64 -18.46 -3.11
N GLU A 228 -11.57 -18.82 -1.83
CA GLU A 228 -12.64 -19.49 -1.11
C GLU A 228 -13.85 -18.58 -0.87
N THR A 229 -15.04 -19.19 -0.85
CA THR A 229 -16.32 -18.46 -0.69
C THR A 229 -17.18 -19.05 0.44
N THR A 230 -16.52 -19.51 1.50
CA THR A 230 -17.06 -20.38 2.55
C THR A 230 -17.19 -19.71 3.91
N SER A 231 -16.54 -18.56 4.14
CA SER A 231 -16.57 -17.84 5.42
C SER A 231 -17.98 -17.33 5.78
N GLU A 232 -18.19 -16.99 7.05
CA GLU A 232 -19.51 -16.61 7.54
C GLU A 232 -20.01 -15.31 6.86
N SER A 233 -19.12 -14.36 6.57
CA SER A 233 -19.43 -13.17 5.78
C SER A 233 -19.97 -13.49 4.38
N TRP A 234 -19.48 -14.54 3.70
CA TRP A 234 -20.08 -14.99 2.44
C TRP A 234 -21.53 -15.45 2.59
N ARG A 235 -21.91 -15.97 3.76
CA ARG A 235 -23.26 -16.43 4.06
C ARG A 235 -24.20 -15.26 4.39
N VAL A 236 -23.75 -14.32 5.24
CA VAL A 236 -24.62 -13.26 5.77
C VAL A 236 -24.60 -11.97 4.96
N ASN A 237 -23.51 -11.67 4.24
CA ASN A 237 -23.36 -10.37 3.57
C ASN A 237 -23.69 -10.37 2.08
N VAL A 238 -23.89 -11.55 1.46
CA VAL A 238 -24.21 -11.67 0.02
C VAL A 238 -25.43 -10.86 -0.42
N GLU A 239 -26.39 -10.64 0.48
CA GLU A 239 -27.59 -9.86 0.14
C GLU A 239 -27.29 -8.36 0.05
N PHE A 240 -26.32 -7.87 0.83
CA PHE A 240 -25.94 -6.45 0.89
C PHE A 240 -24.88 -6.09 -0.14
N ASP A 241 -23.85 -6.93 -0.28
CA ASP A 241 -22.65 -6.62 -1.04
C ASP A 241 -22.87 -6.69 -2.56
N TYR A 242 -22.13 -5.93 -3.35
CA TYR A 242 -22.17 -6.07 -4.81
C TYR A 242 -21.25 -7.18 -5.33
N ILE A 243 -20.37 -7.72 -4.51
CA ILE A 243 -19.66 -8.98 -4.77
C ILE A 243 -20.58 -10.16 -4.44
N SER A 244 -20.49 -11.24 -5.24
CA SER A 244 -21.37 -12.41 -5.12
C SER A 244 -20.62 -13.70 -5.44
N GLN A 245 -21.16 -14.86 -5.06
CA GLN A 245 -20.54 -16.14 -5.42
C GLN A 245 -20.49 -16.34 -6.94
N HIS A 246 -21.41 -15.73 -7.70
CA HIS A 246 -21.32 -15.74 -9.15
C HIS A 246 -20.10 -14.95 -9.63
N THR A 247 -19.88 -13.75 -9.09
CA THR A 247 -18.68 -12.95 -9.38
C THR A 247 -17.41 -13.72 -9.07
N ALA A 248 -17.33 -14.35 -7.88
CA ALA A 248 -16.18 -15.15 -7.47
C ALA A 248 -15.92 -16.32 -8.43
N LYS A 249 -16.96 -17.07 -8.83
CA LYS A 249 -16.85 -18.14 -9.84
C LYS A 249 -16.31 -17.64 -11.18
N VAL A 250 -16.75 -16.46 -11.61
CA VAL A 250 -16.26 -15.86 -12.86
C VAL A 250 -14.81 -15.41 -12.73
N ILE A 251 -14.41 -14.82 -11.60
CA ILE A 251 -13.00 -14.47 -11.33
C ILE A 251 -12.14 -15.74 -11.33
N LYS A 252 -12.57 -16.79 -10.64
CA LYS A 252 -11.85 -18.06 -10.58
C LYS A 252 -11.62 -18.65 -11.96
N ARG A 253 -12.67 -18.73 -12.79
CA ARG A 253 -12.57 -19.19 -14.18
C ARG A 253 -11.66 -18.32 -15.03
N ASP A 254 -11.79 -17.00 -14.93
CA ASP A 254 -11.10 -16.09 -15.86
C ASP A 254 -9.64 -15.86 -15.47
N TYR A 255 -9.31 -15.88 -14.17
CA TYR A 255 -7.98 -15.50 -13.66
C TYR A 255 -7.18 -16.66 -13.05
N PHE A 256 -7.80 -17.52 -12.24
CA PHE A 256 -7.10 -18.58 -11.49
C PHE A 256 -7.04 -19.91 -12.24
N GLU A 257 -8.06 -20.27 -13.03
CA GLU A 257 -8.11 -21.54 -13.76
C GLU A 257 -7.34 -21.44 -15.09
N PRO A 258 -6.29 -22.26 -15.31
CA PRO A 258 -5.65 -22.36 -16.62
C PRO A 258 -6.60 -23.01 -17.62
N GLN A 259 -6.47 -22.65 -18.89
CA GLN A 259 -7.30 -23.22 -19.95
C GLN A 259 -6.93 -24.69 -20.23
N ASP A 260 -5.73 -25.11 -19.85
CA ASP A 260 -5.11 -26.40 -20.16
C ASP A 260 -4.27 -26.93 -18.96
N GLN A 261 -4.84 -27.07 -17.76
CA GLN A 261 -4.11 -27.80 -16.71
C GLN A 261 -3.96 -29.27 -17.12
N ASP A 262 -2.72 -29.76 -17.02
CA ASP A 262 -2.45 -31.19 -16.97
C ASP A 262 -3.27 -31.79 -15.82
N PRO A 263 -4.19 -32.74 -16.08
CA PRO A 263 -5.02 -33.36 -15.05
C PRO A 263 -4.24 -34.02 -13.91
N ASP A 264 -2.93 -34.25 -14.09
CA ASP A 264 -2.05 -34.79 -13.05
C ASP A 264 -1.41 -33.72 -12.14
N THR A 265 -1.66 -32.43 -12.39
CA THR A 265 -1.19 -31.33 -11.53
C THR A 265 -1.95 -31.36 -10.19
N PRO A 266 -1.26 -31.50 -9.03
CA PRO A 266 -1.92 -31.53 -7.73
C PRO A 266 -2.74 -30.25 -7.48
N PRO A 267 -3.97 -30.31 -6.94
CA PRO A 267 -4.78 -29.14 -6.64
C PRO A 267 -4.10 -28.10 -5.74
N GLU A 268 -3.13 -28.55 -4.94
CA GLU A 268 -2.34 -27.73 -4.01
C GLU A 268 -1.20 -26.94 -4.69
N SER A 269 -0.90 -27.17 -5.97
CA SER A 269 0.14 -26.43 -6.70
C SER A 269 -0.27 -25.01 -7.08
N ASN A 270 -1.56 -24.67 -7.00
CA ASN A 270 -2.04 -23.31 -7.27
C ASN A 270 -1.66 -22.38 -6.11
N ARG A 271 -0.53 -21.69 -6.28
CA ARG A 271 0.08 -20.73 -5.34
C ARG A 271 -0.68 -19.41 -5.19
N VAL A 272 -1.74 -19.19 -5.96
CA VAL A 272 -2.42 -17.89 -6.00
C VAL A 272 -3.14 -17.62 -4.69
N LEU A 273 -3.00 -16.40 -4.16
CA LEU A 273 -3.53 -16.02 -2.85
C LEU A 273 -3.02 -16.87 -1.68
N GLY A 274 -1.82 -17.47 -1.81
CA GLY A 274 -1.22 -18.32 -0.77
C GLY A 274 -0.97 -17.62 0.57
N ILE A 275 -0.98 -16.28 0.60
CA ILE A 275 -0.72 -15.47 1.79
C ILE A 275 -1.75 -15.70 2.89
N ALA A 276 -3.04 -15.93 2.57
CA ALA A 276 -4.05 -16.24 3.61
C ALA A 276 -3.82 -17.58 4.32
N LYS A 277 -3.06 -18.50 3.70
CA LYS A 277 -2.72 -19.80 4.28
C LYS A 277 -1.59 -19.70 5.29
N LEU A 278 -0.78 -18.64 5.24
CA LEU A 278 0.31 -18.40 6.19
C LEU A 278 -0.26 -18.24 7.60
N GLN A 279 0.50 -18.72 8.58
CA GLN A 279 0.19 -18.56 10.00
C GLN A 279 1.14 -17.56 10.68
N THR A 280 2.37 -17.44 10.17
CA THR A 280 3.46 -16.60 10.70
C THR A 280 4.38 -16.17 9.55
N GLY A 281 5.35 -15.28 9.81
CA GLY A 281 6.35 -14.82 8.83
C GLY A 281 5.93 -13.59 8.04
N PHE A 282 4.85 -12.93 8.44
CA PHE A 282 4.35 -11.69 7.82
C PHE A 282 5.34 -10.53 7.96
N GLN A 283 6.07 -10.43 9.08
CA GLN A 283 7.09 -9.40 9.27
C GLN A 283 8.25 -9.47 8.27
N ALA A 284 8.43 -10.63 7.62
CA ALA A 284 9.50 -10.84 6.66
C ALA A 284 9.24 -10.04 5.36
N PHE A 285 7.99 -9.89 4.94
CA PHE A 285 7.67 -9.27 3.65
C PHE A 285 6.71 -8.06 3.74
N LEU A 286 5.80 -8.01 4.73
CA LEU A 286 4.90 -6.88 4.88
C LEU A 286 5.65 -5.62 5.33
N SER A 287 5.13 -4.46 4.91
CA SER A 287 5.51 -3.15 5.44
C SER A 287 5.50 -3.14 6.97
N PRO A 288 6.36 -2.33 7.62
CA PRO A 288 6.34 -2.17 9.07
C PRO A 288 4.97 -1.74 9.61
N ASN A 289 4.24 -0.92 8.84
CA ASN A 289 2.90 -0.47 9.16
C ASN A 289 1.92 -0.89 8.07
N VAL A 290 0.76 -1.44 8.48
CA VAL A 290 -0.33 -1.81 7.57
C VAL A 290 -1.64 -1.18 8.04
N LEU A 291 -2.40 -0.61 7.11
CA LEU A 291 -3.74 -0.09 7.35
C LEU A 291 -4.73 -0.82 6.46
N MET A 292 -5.75 -1.44 7.05
CA MET A 292 -6.83 -2.07 6.33
C MET A 292 -8.14 -1.31 6.51
N TYR A 293 -8.83 -1.03 5.40
CA TYR A 293 -10.23 -0.63 5.39
C TYR A 293 -11.08 -1.82 4.97
N ILE A 294 -12.10 -2.15 5.77
CA ILE A 294 -13.04 -3.24 5.45
C ILE A 294 -14.46 -2.81 5.83
N GLY A 295 -15.43 -3.17 5.01
CA GLY A 295 -16.85 -2.94 5.28
C GLY A 295 -17.46 -4.11 6.05
N ASP A 296 -18.32 -3.81 7.01
CA ASP A 296 -19.01 -4.84 7.79
C ASP A 296 -20.02 -5.63 6.94
N LYS A 297 -20.46 -5.05 5.81
CA LYS A 297 -21.38 -5.68 4.84
C LYS A 297 -20.65 -6.28 3.64
N GLU A 298 -19.37 -6.60 3.76
CA GLU A 298 -18.58 -7.26 2.72
C GLU A 298 -18.62 -8.77 2.83
N VAL A 299 -18.67 -9.46 1.69
CA VAL A 299 -18.51 -10.92 1.68
C VAL A 299 -17.07 -11.35 1.99
N LEU A 300 -16.07 -10.51 1.68
CA LEU A 300 -14.64 -10.77 1.93
C LEU A 300 -14.18 -10.45 3.36
N ARG A 301 -15.10 -9.93 4.21
CA ARG A 301 -14.78 -9.38 5.52
C ARG A 301 -14.01 -10.37 6.40
N ASP A 302 -14.54 -11.58 6.59
CA ASP A 302 -14.01 -12.50 7.60
C ASP A 302 -12.63 -13.02 7.19
N ASP A 303 -12.41 -13.29 5.90
CA ASP A 303 -11.11 -13.73 5.39
C ASP A 303 -10.03 -12.64 5.52
N ALA A 304 -10.41 -11.37 5.27
CA ALA A 304 -9.53 -10.23 5.44
C ALA A 304 -9.19 -9.97 6.93
N LEU A 305 -10.17 -10.12 7.82
CA LEU A 305 -9.98 -10.00 9.27
C LEU A 305 -9.10 -11.13 9.84
N ASP A 306 -9.25 -12.35 9.33
CA ASP A 306 -8.40 -13.49 9.72
C ASP A 306 -6.94 -13.27 9.30
N LEU A 307 -6.68 -12.74 8.09
CA LEU A 307 -5.33 -12.32 7.69
C LEU A 307 -4.76 -11.26 8.63
N ALA A 308 -5.57 -10.23 8.97
CA ALA A 308 -5.15 -9.16 9.86
C ALA A 308 -4.78 -9.70 11.24
N GLU A 309 -5.63 -10.56 11.82
CA GLU A 309 -5.38 -11.19 13.12
C GLU A 309 -4.07 -11.99 13.13
N LYS A 310 -3.83 -12.82 12.10
CA LYS A 310 -2.59 -13.58 11.97
C LYS A 310 -1.36 -12.68 11.86
N ALA A 311 -1.43 -11.61 11.06
CA ALA A 311 -0.34 -10.66 10.91
C ALA A 311 -0.06 -9.87 12.20
N GLU A 312 -1.10 -9.47 12.93
CA GLU A 312 -0.98 -8.82 14.24
C GLU A 312 -0.33 -9.74 15.29
N GLN A 313 -0.75 -11.01 15.32
CA GLN A 313 -0.17 -12.03 16.20
C GLN A 313 1.30 -12.31 15.89
N ASP A 314 1.69 -12.19 14.61
CA ASP A 314 3.07 -12.27 14.14
C ASP A 314 3.87 -10.97 14.34
N GLY A 315 3.25 -9.93 14.92
CA GLY A 315 3.91 -8.70 15.33
C GLY A 315 3.96 -7.58 14.27
N VAL A 316 3.18 -7.67 13.20
CA VAL A 316 3.02 -6.56 12.24
C VAL A 316 2.22 -5.44 12.90
N ASN A 317 2.65 -4.17 12.73
CA ASN A 317 1.85 -3.04 13.21
C ASN A 317 0.67 -2.81 12.26
N TRP A 318 -0.45 -3.46 12.56
CA TRP A 318 -1.65 -3.43 11.75
C TRP A 318 -2.72 -2.55 12.38
N GLN A 319 -3.41 -1.77 11.56
CA GLN A 319 -4.57 -0.99 11.94
C GLN A 319 -5.74 -1.37 11.05
N THR A 320 -6.87 -1.77 11.64
CA THR A 320 -8.09 -2.09 10.88
C THR A 320 -9.20 -1.06 11.14
N VAL A 321 -9.79 -0.55 10.06
CA VAL A 321 -10.97 0.33 10.07
C VAL A 321 -12.16 -0.43 9.51
N VAL A 322 -13.15 -0.68 10.37
CA VAL A 322 -14.42 -1.32 10.00
C VAL A 322 -15.54 -0.29 10.01
N GLU A 323 -16.32 -0.24 8.93
CA GLU A 323 -17.47 0.67 8.81
C GLU A 323 -18.69 -0.08 8.25
N ASP A 324 -19.90 0.41 8.53
CA ASP A 324 -21.17 -0.18 8.05
C ASP A 324 -21.41 0.06 6.54
N CYS A 325 -20.47 -0.40 5.73
CA CYS A 325 -20.39 -0.21 4.29
C CYS A 325 -20.17 -1.55 3.57
N VAL A 326 -20.40 -1.54 2.25
CA VAL A 326 -20.15 -2.69 1.36
C VAL A 326 -18.72 -2.63 0.80
N HIS A 327 -18.40 -3.53 -0.15
CA HIS A 327 -17.07 -3.67 -0.73
C HIS A 327 -16.51 -2.36 -1.30
N ASP A 328 -15.19 -2.22 -1.19
CA ASP A 328 -14.37 -1.08 -1.63
C ASP A 328 -14.88 0.30 -1.20
N TRP A 329 -15.59 0.43 -0.08
CA TRP A 329 -16.27 1.69 0.27
C TRP A 329 -15.36 2.91 0.37
N PHE A 330 -14.09 2.72 0.72
CA PHE A 330 -13.10 3.79 0.79
C PHE A 330 -12.69 4.29 -0.61
N CYS A 331 -12.58 3.38 -1.59
CA CYS A 331 -12.25 3.70 -2.98
C CYS A 331 -13.48 4.11 -3.79
N VAL A 332 -14.61 3.45 -3.60
CA VAL A 332 -15.89 3.65 -4.29
C VAL A 332 -16.83 4.50 -3.43
N ARG A 333 -16.52 5.80 -3.34
CA ARG A 333 -17.22 6.74 -2.46
C ARG A 333 -18.73 6.82 -2.69
N GLU A 334 -19.20 6.45 -3.88
CA GLU A 334 -20.63 6.43 -4.24
C GLU A 334 -21.45 5.36 -3.50
N VAL A 335 -20.81 4.32 -2.93
CA VAL A 335 -21.53 3.32 -2.13
C VAL A 335 -21.74 3.75 -0.67
N VAL A 336 -21.07 4.82 -0.23
CA VAL A 336 -21.17 5.33 1.13
C VAL A 336 -22.36 6.29 1.26
N LYS A 337 -23.23 6.04 2.25
CA LYS A 337 -24.41 6.89 2.51
C LYS A 337 -24.06 8.13 3.33
N ASP A 338 -23.26 7.94 4.38
CA ASP A 338 -22.86 8.98 5.31
C ASP A 338 -21.45 9.46 4.96
N HIS A 339 -21.36 10.67 4.42
CA HIS A 339 -20.08 11.25 4.01
C HIS A 339 -19.12 11.49 5.18
N SER A 340 -19.61 11.57 6.43
CA SER A 340 -18.73 11.69 7.59
C SER A 340 -17.82 10.47 7.77
N ILE A 341 -18.25 9.28 7.29
CA ILE A 341 -17.42 8.07 7.25
C ILE A 341 -16.19 8.31 6.37
N LEU A 342 -16.38 8.93 5.19
CA LEU A 342 -15.28 9.22 4.27
C LEU A 342 -14.32 10.27 4.83
N GLU A 343 -14.84 11.32 5.46
CA GLU A 343 -14.02 12.37 6.09
C GLU A 343 -13.14 11.79 7.21
N ARG A 344 -13.71 10.92 8.07
CA ARG A 344 -12.95 10.20 9.09
C ARG A 344 -11.90 9.28 8.46
N ALA A 345 -12.29 8.50 7.45
CA ALA A 345 -11.40 7.58 6.76
C ALA A 345 -10.21 8.29 6.10
N ASP A 346 -10.45 9.42 5.44
CA ASP A 346 -9.41 10.27 4.83
C ASP A 346 -8.44 10.82 5.89
N SER A 347 -8.97 11.24 7.04
CA SER A 347 -8.16 11.70 8.17
C SER A 347 -7.28 10.57 8.74
N ILE A 348 -7.82 9.36 8.91
CA ILE A 348 -7.06 8.18 9.37
C ILE A 348 -5.97 7.81 8.36
N PHE A 349 -6.29 7.86 7.06
CA PHE A 349 -5.34 7.61 5.99
C PHE A 349 -4.17 8.60 6.05
N ALA A 350 -4.46 9.90 6.22
CA ALA A 350 -3.41 10.91 6.36
C ALA A 350 -2.49 10.63 7.56
N ASP A 351 -3.07 10.26 8.71
CA ASP A 351 -2.33 9.98 9.93
C ASP A 351 -1.47 8.72 9.80
N PHE A 352 -1.97 7.72 9.11
CA PHE A 352 -1.23 6.51 8.79
C PHE A 352 -0.03 6.81 7.90
N VAL A 353 -0.22 7.54 6.80
CA VAL A 353 0.86 7.90 5.88
C VAL A 353 1.92 8.73 6.60
N TYR A 354 1.52 9.75 7.36
CA TYR A 354 2.46 10.58 8.12
C TYR A 354 3.28 9.76 9.12
N ARG A 355 2.63 8.88 9.91
CA ARG A 355 3.33 8.02 10.88
C ARG A 355 4.24 6.97 10.22
N SER A 356 3.87 6.51 9.03
CA SER A 356 4.66 5.49 8.32
C SER A 356 5.89 6.09 7.64
N VAL A 357 5.75 7.30 7.07
CA VAL A 357 6.73 7.86 6.13
C VAL A 357 7.54 9.00 6.74
N ILE A 358 6.91 9.86 7.55
CA ILE A 358 7.50 11.13 7.99
C ILE A 358 8.03 11.04 9.41
N GLN A 359 7.21 10.53 10.34
CA GLN A 359 7.58 10.44 11.75
C GLN A 359 8.89 9.67 12.02
N PRO A 360 9.19 8.54 11.33
CA PRO A 360 10.44 7.81 11.54
C PRO A 360 11.66 8.67 11.16
N ARG A 361 11.60 9.37 10.02
CA ARG A 361 12.69 10.23 9.54
C ARG A 361 12.93 11.43 10.44
N GLU A 362 11.86 12.05 10.94
CA GLU A 362 11.98 13.14 11.93
C GLU A 362 12.65 12.67 13.22
N THR A 363 12.35 11.43 13.64
CA THR A 363 12.94 10.82 14.84
C THR A 363 14.42 10.50 14.63
N GLU A 364 14.79 9.91 13.49
CA GLU A 364 16.19 9.64 13.12
C GLU A 364 17.00 10.93 13.04
N HIS A 365 16.49 11.95 12.35
CA HIS A 365 17.14 13.26 12.27
C HIS A 365 17.34 13.90 13.65
N ALA A 366 16.37 13.76 14.56
CA ALA A 366 16.49 14.26 15.93
C ALA A 366 17.56 13.51 16.73
N LEU A 367 17.65 12.19 16.58
CA LEU A 367 18.68 11.36 17.22
C LEU A 367 20.08 11.67 16.69
N GLU A 368 20.22 11.86 15.37
CA GLU A 368 21.48 12.29 14.74
C GLU A 368 21.89 13.69 15.22
N ALA A 369 20.97 14.65 15.28
CA ALA A 369 21.28 15.98 15.79
C ALA A 369 21.75 15.96 17.26
N LEU A 370 21.20 15.05 18.07
CA LEU A 370 21.63 14.84 19.46
C LEU A 370 23.01 14.17 19.54
N SER A 371 23.33 13.22 18.65
CA SER A 371 24.63 12.56 18.61
C SER A 371 25.74 13.51 18.17
N PHE A 372 25.50 14.38 17.18
CA PHE A 372 26.44 15.43 16.77
C PHE A 372 26.71 16.45 17.88
N ARG A 373 25.68 16.85 18.66
CA ARG A 373 25.88 17.74 19.81
C ARG A 373 26.77 17.11 20.87
N ARG A 374 26.56 15.83 21.21
CA ARG A 374 27.43 15.10 22.14
C ARG A 374 28.87 14.98 21.65
N ALA A 375 29.08 14.78 20.35
CA ALA A 375 30.42 14.74 19.77
C ALA A 375 31.13 16.12 19.83
N SER A 376 30.38 17.22 19.65
CA SER A 376 30.93 18.58 19.76
C SER A 376 31.22 19.03 21.19
N GLU A 377 30.54 18.47 22.19
CA GLU A 377 30.77 18.76 23.61
C GLU A 377 31.93 17.93 24.22
N GLY A 378 32.53 17.01 23.45
CA GLY A 378 33.61 16.11 23.89
C GLY A 378 35.02 16.48 23.42
N LEU A 379 35.23 17.63 22.77
CA LEU A 379 36.55 18.13 22.37
C LEU A 379 36.94 19.37 23.19
N GLU A 380 37.32 19.18 24.46
CA GLU A 380 38.28 20.08 25.09
C GLU A 380 39.69 19.59 24.74
N VAL A 381 40.34 20.32 23.85
CA VAL A 381 41.78 20.19 23.58
C VAL A 381 42.52 20.68 24.81
N VAL A 382 43.04 19.76 25.62
CA VAL A 382 44.05 20.09 26.63
C VAL A 382 45.32 20.41 25.87
N LEU A 383 45.69 21.70 25.87
CA LEU A 383 47.03 22.12 25.47
C LEU A 383 47.97 21.70 26.60
N GLU A 384 48.86 20.75 26.32
CA GLU A 384 49.99 20.42 27.19
C GLU A 384 51.02 21.55 27.07
N ASP A 385 51.17 22.35 28.13
CA ASP A 385 52.33 23.19 28.35
C ASP A 385 53.36 22.39 29.15
N ASP A 386 54.55 22.24 28.58
CA ASP A 386 55.76 21.70 29.20
C ASP A 386 56.19 22.58 30.38
N GLU A 387 56.37 22.01 31.58
CA GLU A 387 57.42 22.43 32.52
C GLU A 387 57.69 21.31 33.54
N ASP A 388 58.98 20.93 33.63
CA ASP A 388 59.59 19.95 34.52
C ASP A 388 59.45 20.32 36.01
N ASP A 389 59.17 19.35 36.89
CA ASP A 389 59.98 19.09 38.09
C ASP A 389 59.53 17.80 38.81
N ASP A 390 60.52 17.20 39.49
CA ASP A 390 60.66 15.82 39.91
C ASP A 390 59.80 15.34 41.12
N GLU A 391 59.68 14.00 41.16
CA GLU A 391 59.59 13.08 42.32
C GLU A 391 58.23 12.69 42.98
N ASP A 392 58.00 11.36 42.89
CA ASP A 392 57.38 10.41 43.83
C ASP A 392 55.87 10.02 43.75
N ASP A 393 55.68 8.82 43.16
CA ASP A 393 54.85 7.66 43.55
C ASP A 393 53.31 7.72 43.58
N GLU A 394 52.74 7.32 42.42
CA GLU A 394 51.74 6.26 42.18
C GLU A 394 50.48 6.06 43.08
N VAL A 395 49.34 6.39 42.44
CA VAL A 395 48.09 5.57 42.26
C VAL A 395 46.84 5.87 43.15
N PHE A 396 46.09 6.89 42.72
CA PHE A 396 44.65 6.96 42.35
C PHE A 396 43.78 5.67 42.49
N HIS A 397 42.48 5.65 42.85
CA HIS A 397 41.36 6.58 42.66
C HIS A 397 40.26 6.35 43.72
N GLU A 398 39.80 7.41 44.38
CA GLU A 398 38.46 7.48 45.00
C GLU A 398 37.95 8.92 44.86
N ALA A 399 37.04 9.18 43.91
CA ALA A 399 36.09 10.31 43.91
C ALA A 399 35.28 10.35 42.60
N MET A 400 34.10 9.72 42.59
CA MET A 400 32.98 10.09 41.71
C MET A 400 31.69 9.80 42.48
N THR A 401 31.43 10.62 43.51
CA THR A 401 30.10 10.77 44.09
C THR A 401 29.73 12.24 43.97
N GLY A 402 28.76 12.54 43.11
CA GLY A 402 28.05 13.81 43.15
C GLY A 402 28.21 14.69 41.93
N THR A 403 27.52 14.35 40.84
CA THR A 403 26.97 15.34 39.92
C THR A 403 25.60 14.84 39.44
N GLU A 404 24.55 15.42 40.02
CA GLU A 404 23.18 15.29 39.54
C GLU A 404 23.09 15.83 38.11
N LEU A 405 22.74 14.97 37.16
CA LEU A 405 22.29 15.38 35.82
C LEU A 405 20.93 16.09 35.97
N SER A 406 20.93 17.43 35.95
CA SER A 406 19.68 18.19 35.89
C SER A 406 19.08 18.06 34.49
N PHE A 407 18.18 17.09 34.31
CA PHE A 407 17.32 17.06 33.13
C PHE A 407 16.35 18.24 33.17
N ASP A 408 16.21 18.93 32.05
CA ASP A 408 15.37 20.12 31.89
C ASP A 408 13.91 19.77 32.22
N LYS A 409 13.41 20.31 33.34
CA LYS A 409 12.04 20.11 33.85
C LYS A 409 10.97 20.52 32.83
N ALA A 410 11.28 21.36 31.85
CA ALA A 410 10.34 21.73 30.79
C ALA A 410 10.11 20.58 29.78
N MET A 411 11.13 19.75 29.53
CA MET A 411 11.06 18.62 28.62
C MET A 411 10.29 17.45 29.22
N MET A 412 10.55 17.13 30.50
CA MET A 412 9.80 16.08 31.22
C MET A 412 8.31 16.40 31.31
N LYS A 413 7.95 17.66 31.55
CA LYS A 413 6.55 18.10 31.61
C LYS A 413 5.83 18.03 30.25
N LYS A 414 6.58 18.08 29.14
CA LYS A 414 6.05 17.89 27.77
C LYS A 414 5.84 16.42 27.44
N LEU A 415 6.70 15.54 27.92
CA LEU A 415 6.60 14.09 27.75
C LEU A 415 5.44 13.49 28.58
N ASP A 416 5.24 13.98 29.81
CA ASP A 416 4.09 13.58 30.64
C ASP A 416 2.75 14.07 30.07
N ALA A 417 2.72 15.24 29.42
CA ALA A 417 1.51 15.75 28.74
C ALA A 417 1.13 14.97 27.48
N LEU A 418 2.04 14.14 26.94
CA LEU A 418 1.85 13.29 25.77
C LEU A 418 1.54 11.82 26.13
N GLY A 419 1.50 11.47 27.43
CA GLY A 419 1.14 10.13 27.90
C GLY A 419 2.16 9.03 27.60
N ILE A 420 3.43 9.38 27.34
CA ILE A 420 4.46 8.45 26.82
C ILE A 420 5.10 7.60 27.94
N ASN A 421 4.88 7.92 29.22
CA ASN A 421 5.55 7.28 30.37
C ASN A 421 4.62 6.55 31.34
N ASP A 422 3.49 6.00 30.89
CA ASP A 422 2.71 5.08 31.73
C ASP A 422 3.16 3.62 31.51
N PRO A 423 3.89 3.00 32.47
CA PRO A 423 4.31 1.61 32.35
C PRO A 423 3.16 0.61 32.52
N ASP A 424 1.96 1.06 32.88
CA ASP A 424 0.72 0.27 32.98
C ASP A 424 -0.26 0.53 31.83
N ALA A 425 0.13 1.28 30.79
CA ALA A 425 -0.66 1.46 29.58
C ALA A 425 -0.77 0.14 28.80
N LYS A 426 -1.78 -0.67 29.15
CA LYS A 426 -2.26 -1.78 28.31
C LYS A 426 -2.36 -1.27 26.87
N ARG A 427 -1.61 -1.91 25.95
CA ARG A 427 -1.81 -1.83 24.51
C ARG A 427 -3.29 -2.12 24.22
N SER A 428 -4.08 -1.06 24.07
CA SER A 428 -5.48 -1.18 23.70
C SER A 428 -5.54 -1.33 22.19
N THR A 429 -5.92 -2.52 21.74
CA THR A 429 -6.46 -2.76 20.40
C THR A 429 -7.57 -1.75 20.15
N LEU A 430 -7.34 -0.76 19.27
CA LEU A 430 -8.38 0.18 18.88
C LEU A 430 -9.16 -0.44 17.72
N THR A 431 -10.00 -1.44 18.02
CA THR A 431 -11.06 -1.83 17.10
C THR A 431 -12.16 -0.79 17.23
N VAL A 432 -12.24 0.14 16.27
CA VAL A 432 -13.31 1.13 16.22
C VAL A 432 -14.57 0.41 15.72
N TYR A 433 -15.36 -0.13 16.64
CA TYR A 433 -16.77 -0.45 16.40
C TYR A 433 -17.59 0.80 16.74
N VAL A 434 -18.29 1.39 15.78
CA VAL A 434 -19.33 2.39 16.05
C VAL A 434 -20.69 1.80 15.74
#